data_AF-A0A3C1H911-F1
#
_entry.id   AF-A0A3C1H911-F1
#
_cell.length_a   1.000
_cell.length_b   1.000
_cell.length_c   1.000
_cell.angle_alpha   90.00
_cell.angle_beta   90.00
_cell.angle_gamma   90.00
#
_symmetry.space_group_name_H-M   'P 1'
#
loop_
_entity.id
_entity.type
_entity.pdbx_description
1 polymer ?
#
loop_
_entity_poly.entity_id
_entity_poly.type
_entity_poly.pdbx_seq_one_letter_code
_entity_poly.pdbx_strand_id
1 'polypeptide(L)'
;MGTVLRNIIFDWSGTLIDDLPAVWEATNHVFAQAGLPPMTLEQFRSEFCLPFQKFYRRHTPDVDPRRLEEWFHGRFRQVQDRVRELPHARTFLEGCRARGIRTFLLSTIHRDHYAEQVAVNGFDRLIDRPYLEAWDKREWIHRVLEENGLDPRETLFIGDMEHDVETAHHAGVFSCAVLTGYTPSGKLRESRPHLIVEHLGELQSILDRTGYEIPAPGAVTGLPVATVGALIFNDEQEVLMVRTHKWSNLWGIPGGKIKLGETAEAALCRELAEETGLAVEEIRFVLVQDCIRSKEFYREAHFVLLNYTCRARGATPVRLNEEAQEFRWLPPEAALSLPLNHPTRILLEAVLASTPAPAHG
;
A
#
# COMPACT_ATOMS: atom_id res chain seq x y z
N MET A 1 -2.45 29.93 10.11
CA MET A 1 -1.51 28.95 10.68
C MET A 1 -2.26 27.64 10.75
N GLY A 2 -1.73 26.57 10.17
CA GLY A 2 -2.39 25.27 10.24
C GLY A 2 -2.37 24.73 11.67
N THR A 3 -3.24 23.78 11.96
CA THR A 3 -3.24 23.13 13.28
C THR A 3 -2.14 22.09 13.32
N VAL A 4 -1.24 22.20 14.30
CA VAL A 4 -0.13 21.26 14.50
C VAL A 4 -0.63 20.04 15.28
N LEU A 5 -0.30 18.84 14.82
CA LEU A 5 -0.67 17.61 15.51
C LEU A 5 0.01 17.49 16.87
N ARG A 6 -0.77 17.06 17.87
CA ARG A 6 -0.28 16.70 19.22
C ARG A 6 -0.57 15.25 19.59
N ASN A 7 -1.52 14.63 18.92
CA ASN A 7 -2.02 13.30 19.26
C ASN A 7 -2.16 12.45 18.00
N ILE A 8 -1.75 11.19 18.08
CA ILE A 8 -1.95 10.21 17.02
C ILE A 8 -2.59 8.97 17.61
N ILE A 9 -3.68 8.54 16.99
CA ILE A 9 -4.39 7.30 17.27
C ILE A 9 -4.08 6.35 16.13
N PHE A 10 -3.60 5.15 16.44
CA PHE A 10 -3.27 4.12 15.46
C PHE A 10 -4.30 3.00 15.52
N ASP A 11 -4.56 2.35 14.39
CA ASP A 11 -4.90 0.92 14.40
C ASP A 11 -3.65 0.05 14.62
N TRP A 12 -3.87 -1.23 14.89
CA TRP A 12 -2.84 -2.23 15.09
C TRP A 12 -2.48 -2.97 13.79
N SER A 13 -3.38 -3.86 13.38
CA SER A 13 -3.28 -4.72 12.21
C SER A 13 -3.22 -3.87 10.94
N GLY A 14 -2.35 -4.24 10.00
CA GLY A 14 -2.18 -3.50 8.73
C GLY A 14 -1.60 -2.09 8.86
N THR A 15 -1.40 -1.56 10.08
CA THR A 15 -0.93 -0.19 10.33
C THR A 15 0.41 -0.15 11.06
N LEU A 16 0.52 -0.83 12.19
CA LEU A 16 1.77 -0.99 12.95
C LEU A 16 2.38 -2.37 12.74
N ILE A 17 1.54 -3.38 12.53
CA ILE A 17 1.91 -4.79 12.47
C ILE A 17 1.39 -5.44 11.18
N ASP A 18 2.22 -6.27 10.57
CA ASP A 18 1.85 -7.13 9.46
C ASP A 18 1.38 -8.49 9.99
N ASP A 19 0.08 -8.62 10.19
CA ASP A 19 -0.61 -9.83 10.62
C ASP A 19 -1.51 -10.43 9.53
N LEU A 20 -1.62 -9.78 8.37
CA LEU A 20 -2.47 -10.22 7.26
C LEU A 20 -2.17 -11.67 6.83
N PRO A 21 -0.92 -12.11 6.63
CA PRO A 21 -0.62 -13.50 6.28
C PRO A 21 -1.13 -14.50 7.34
N ALA A 22 -1.00 -14.15 8.63
CA ALA A 22 -1.45 -14.99 9.73
C ALA A 22 -2.98 -15.04 9.83
N VAL A 23 -3.65 -13.89 9.68
CA VAL A 23 -5.12 -13.81 9.69
C VAL A 23 -5.72 -14.53 8.49
N TRP A 24 -5.13 -14.37 7.30
CA TRP A 24 -5.57 -15.07 6.08
C TRP A 24 -5.44 -16.59 6.23
N GLU A 25 -4.32 -17.07 6.77
CA GLU A 25 -4.13 -18.51 7.02
C GLU A 25 -5.10 -19.05 8.08
N ALA A 26 -5.32 -18.33 9.18
CA ALA A 26 -6.30 -18.72 10.21
C ALA A 26 -7.73 -18.73 9.64
N THR A 27 -8.06 -17.80 8.75
CA THR A 27 -9.34 -17.77 8.04
C THR A 27 -9.51 -18.97 7.12
N ASN A 28 -8.48 -19.32 6.34
CA ASN A 28 -8.52 -20.51 5.49
C ASN A 28 -8.58 -21.81 6.29
N HIS A 29 -8.02 -21.84 7.51
CA HIS A 29 -8.21 -22.96 8.43
C HIS A 29 -9.68 -23.09 8.87
N VAL A 30 -10.33 -21.98 9.23
CA VAL A 30 -11.77 -21.97 9.54
C VAL A 30 -12.60 -22.50 8.36
N PHE A 31 -12.28 -22.08 7.14
CA PHE A 31 -12.98 -22.53 5.93
C PHE A 31 -12.81 -24.04 5.73
N ALA A 32 -11.59 -24.56 5.90
CA ALA A 32 -11.32 -25.99 5.83
C ALA A 32 -12.12 -26.78 6.89
N GLN A 33 -12.21 -26.29 8.13
CA GLN A 33 -13.03 -26.92 9.19
C GLN A 33 -14.54 -26.87 8.87
N ALA A 34 -14.99 -25.84 8.17
CA ALA A 34 -16.36 -25.70 7.69
C ALA A 34 -16.64 -26.49 6.39
N GLY A 35 -15.65 -27.19 5.82
CA GLY A 35 -15.79 -27.92 4.56
C GLY A 35 -15.82 -27.05 3.30
N LEU A 36 -15.32 -25.81 3.39
CA LEU A 36 -15.26 -24.85 2.29
C LEU A 36 -13.89 -24.84 1.62
N PRO A 37 -13.81 -24.51 0.32
CA PRO A 37 -12.53 -24.31 -0.36
C PRO A 37 -11.78 -23.09 0.22
N PRO A 38 -10.44 -23.06 0.15
CA PRO A 38 -9.66 -21.92 0.61
C PRO A 38 -9.91 -20.69 -0.28
N MET A 39 -9.89 -19.50 0.33
CA MET A 39 -9.89 -18.22 -0.37
C MET A 39 -8.46 -17.84 -0.77
N THR A 40 -8.31 -17.29 -1.97
CA THR A 40 -7.09 -16.58 -2.36
C THR A 40 -6.94 -15.30 -1.54
N LEU A 41 -5.72 -14.76 -1.45
CA LEU A 41 -5.48 -13.49 -0.75
C LEU A 41 -6.27 -12.33 -1.38
N GLU A 42 -6.40 -12.32 -2.70
CA GLU A 42 -7.18 -11.30 -3.42
C GLU A 42 -8.68 -11.37 -3.07
N GLN A 43 -9.25 -12.57 -3.04
CA GLN A 43 -10.64 -12.78 -2.59
C GLN A 43 -10.82 -12.32 -1.15
N PHE A 44 -9.90 -12.72 -0.27
CA PHE A 44 -9.94 -12.31 1.13
C PHE A 44 -9.93 -10.79 1.28
N ARG A 45 -9.00 -10.07 0.63
CA ARG A 45 -8.94 -8.59 0.66
C ARG A 45 -10.19 -7.92 0.06
N SER A 46 -10.80 -8.55 -0.94
CA SER A 46 -12.02 -8.02 -1.56
C SER A 46 -13.26 -8.18 -0.67
N GLU A 47 -13.34 -9.29 0.06
CA GLU A 47 -14.56 -9.71 0.76
C GLU A 47 -14.55 -9.49 2.29
N PHE A 48 -13.35 -9.45 2.89
CA PHE A 48 -13.16 -9.18 4.31
C PHE A 48 -13.71 -7.81 4.67
N CYS A 49 -14.39 -7.75 5.81
CA CYS A 49 -14.98 -6.52 6.31
C CYS A 49 -15.06 -6.56 7.84
N LEU A 50 -15.05 -5.37 8.45
CA LEU A 50 -15.40 -5.21 9.85
C LEU A 50 -16.84 -4.72 10.00
N PRO A 51 -17.58 -5.18 11.05
CA PRO A 51 -17.21 -6.23 12.00
C PRO A 51 -17.09 -7.62 11.34
N PHE A 52 -16.06 -8.40 11.70
CA PHE A 52 -15.71 -9.69 11.06
C PHE A 52 -16.83 -10.74 11.13
N GLN A 53 -17.77 -10.62 12.08
CA GLN A 53 -18.94 -11.49 12.15
C GLN A 53 -19.80 -11.41 10.89
N LYS A 54 -19.83 -10.25 10.21
CA LYS A 54 -20.53 -10.11 8.93
C LYS A 54 -19.86 -10.94 7.84
N PHE A 55 -18.53 -10.96 7.81
CA PHE A 55 -17.75 -11.77 6.89
C PHE A 55 -18.04 -13.27 7.13
N TYR A 56 -17.86 -13.78 8.35
CA TYR A 56 -18.12 -15.20 8.61
C TYR A 56 -19.59 -15.59 8.45
N ARG A 57 -20.56 -14.73 8.79
CA ARG A 57 -21.97 -15.05 8.55
C ARG A 57 -22.29 -15.23 7.05
N ARG A 58 -21.57 -14.53 6.17
CA ARG A 58 -21.75 -14.68 4.71
C ARG A 58 -21.21 -16.01 4.21
N HIS A 59 -20.08 -16.47 4.74
CA HIS A 59 -19.37 -17.65 4.23
C HIS A 59 -19.71 -18.94 4.98
N THR A 60 -19.89 -18.85 6.29
CA THR A 60 -20.14 -19.97 7.20
C THR A 60 -21.40 -19.71 8.05
N PRO A 61 -22.59 -19.50 7.46
CA PRO A 61 -23.81 -19.13 8.20
C PRO A 61 -24.27 -20.20 9.20
N ASP A 62 -23.98 -21.47 8.92
CA ASP A 62 -24.41 -22.63 9.72
C ASP A 62 -23.42 -23.02 10.83
N VAL A 63 -22.25 -22.37 10.88
CA VAL A 63 -21.23 -22.66 11.89
C VAL A 63 -21.49 -21.81 13.13
N ASP A 64 -21.53 -22.47 14.29
CA ASP A 64 -21.66 -21.79 15.57
C ASP A 64 -20.51 -20.78 15.80
N PRO A 65 -20.81 -19.52 16.19
CA PRO A 65 -19.78 -18.49 16.38
C PRO A 65 -18.68 -18.86 17.37
N ARG A 66 -18.97 -19.63 18.42
CA ARG A 66 -17.95 -20.03 19.39
C ARG A 66 -16.96 -21.01 18.76
N ARG A 67 -17.45 -21.92 17.91
CA ARG A 67 -16.59 -22.84 17.15
C ARG A 67 -15.72 -22.08 16.14
N LEU A 68 -16.26 -21.05 15.49
CA LEU A 68 -15.49 -20.17 14.60
C LEU A 68 -14.33 -19.50 15.36
N GLU A 69 -14.62 -18.92 16.53
CA GLU A 69 -13.60 -18.32 17.39
C GLU A 69 -12.55 -19.35 17.83
N GLU A 70 -12.96 -20.53 18.28
CA GLU A 70 -12.04 -21.60 18.68
C GLU A 70 -11.10 -22.02 17.55
N TRP A 71 -11.62 -22.25 16.34
CA TRP A 71 -10.82 -22.62 15.17
C TRP A 71 -9.88 -21.50 14.74
N PHE A 72 -10.38 -20.26 14.69
CA PHE A 72 -9.57 -19.12 14.29
C PHE A 72 -8.45 -18.86 15.28
N HIS A 73 -8.76 -18.66 16.58
CA HIS A 73 -7.76 -18.36 17.61
C HIS A 73 -6.83 -19.56 17.86
N GLY A 74 -7.34 -20.79 17.69
CA GLY A 74 -6.55 -22.01 17.72
C GLY A 74 -5.46 -22.02 16.65
N ARG A 75 -5.81 -21.71 15.40
CA ARG A 75 -4.82 -21.64 14.31
C ARG A 75 -3.95 -20.41 14.42
N PHE A 76 -4.51 -19.23 14.69
CA PHE A 76 -3.77 -17.98 14.75
C PHE A 76 -2.62 -18.03 15.75
N ARG A 77 -2.84 -18.60 16.95
CA ARG A 77 -1.75 -18.80 17.94
C ARG A 77 -0.59 -19.65 17.42
N GLN A 78 -0.84 -20.61 16.54
CA GLN A 78 0.22 -21.46 15.97
C GLN A 78 1.07 -20.74 14.93
N VAL A 79 0.60 -19.62 14.40
CA VAL A 79 1.21 -18.91 13.28
C VAL A 79 1.54 -17.44 13.58
N GLN A 80 1.19 -16.97 14.77
CA GLN A 80 1.42 -15.60 15.23
C GLN A 80 2.91 -15.29 15.38
N ASP A 81 3.76 -16.29 15.56
CA ASP A 81 5.23 -16.16 15.55
C ASP A 81 5.79 -15.62 14.22
N ARG A 82 4.99 -15.59 13.15
CA ARG A 82 5.33 -15.00 11.85
C ARG A 82 4.90 -13.55 11.70
N VAL A 83 4.12 -13.01 12.64
CA VAL A 83 3.68 -11.61 12.64
C VAL A 83 4.88 -10.71 12.87
N ARG A 84 5.02 -9.64 12.07
CA ARG A 84 6.18 -8.74 12.10
C ARG A 84 5.75 -7.28 12.23
N GLU A 85 6.67 -6.44 12.68
CA GLU A 85 6.51 -5.00 12.58
C GLU A 85 6.43 -4.59 11.11
N LEU A 86 5.50 -3.70 10.76
CA LEU A 86 5.51 -3.08 9.45
C LEU A 86 6.73 -2.16 9.31
N PRO A 87 7.32 -2.05 8.11
CA PRO A 87 8.41 -1.11 7.86
C PRO A 87 8.07 0.29 8.35
N HIS A 88 9.05 0.93 9.00
CA HIS A 88 8.94 2.28 9.57
C HIS A 88 8.05 2.44 10.81
N ALA A 89 7.27 1.43 11.23
CA ALA A 89 6.36 1.56 12.38
C ALA A 89 7.10 1.95 13.67
N ARG A 90 8.17 1.21 14.01
CA ARG A 90 9.02 1.52 15.15
C ARG A 90 9.61 2.92 15.11
N THR A 91 10.27 3.26 14.01
CA THR A 91 10.92 4.57 13.85
C THR A 91 9.91 5.73 13.91
N PHE A 92 8.68 5.50 13.43
CA PHE A 92 7.60 6.48 13.51
C PHE A 92 7.15 6.69 14.97
N LEU A 93 6.88 5.61 15.70
CA LEU A 93 6.50 5.67 17.12
C LEU A 93 7.59 6.32 17.99
N GLU A 94 8.85 5.95 17.79
CA GLU A 94 10.00 6.58 18.46
C GLU A 94 10.11 8.07 18.11
N GLY A 95 9.90 8.43 16.84
CA GLY A 95 9.87 9.80 16.35
C GLY A 95 8.75 10.65 16.96
N CYS A 96 7.57 10.07 17.20
CA CYS A 96 6.46 10.71 17.91
C CYS A 96 6.86 11.01 19.35
N ARG A 97 7.40 10.02 20.07
CA ARG A 97 7.84 10.17 21.46
C ARG A 97 8.93 11.24 21.60
N ALA A 98 9.92 11.25 20.70
CA ALA A 98 10.99 12.25 20.71
C ALA A 98 10.47 13.70 20.54
N ARG A 99 9.32 13.88 19.88
CA ARG A 99 8.66 15.18 19.67
C ARG A 99 7.60 15.51 20.70
N GLY A 100 7.33 14.61 21.66
CA GLY A 100 6.26 14.77 22.64
C GLY A 100 4.85 14.65 22.07
N ILE A 101 4.69 13.96 20.93
CA ILE A 101 3.39 13.62 20.36
C ILE A 101 2.84 12.41 21.13
N ARG A 102 1.61 12.54 21.64
CA ARG A 102 0.93 11.47 22.38
C ARG A 102 0.42 10.41 21.43
N THR A 103 0.58 9.14 21.79
CA THR A 103 0.28 7.99 20.94
C THR A 103 -0.74 7.07 21.59
N PHE A 104 -1.80 6.73 20.87
CA PHE A 104 -2.88 5.88 21.37
C PHE A 104 -3.13 4.75 20.38
N LEU A 105 -3.59 3.60 20.86
CA LEU A 105 -4.01 2.50 20.02
C LEU A 105 -5.52 2.32 20.16
N LEU A 106 -6.26 2.31 19.04
CA LEU A 106 -7.67 1.94 19.01
C LEU A 106 -7.88 0.81 17.99
N SER A 107 -7.98 -0.41 18.48
CA SER A 107 -7.96 -1.60 17.63
C SER A 107 -8.92 -2.69 18.08
N THR A 108 -9.33 -3.52 17.12
CA THR A 108 -10.14 -4.72 17.35
C THR A 108 -9.29 -5.93 17.76
N ILE A 109 -7.97 -5.81 17.85
CA ILE A 109 -7.09 -6.92 18.22
C ILE A 109 -7.49 -7.54 19.57
N HIS A 110 -7.48 -8.87 19.61
CA HIS A 110 -7.72 -9.66 20.83
C HIS A 110 -6.60 -9.46 21.84
N ARG A 111 -6.94 -9.36 23.13
CA ARG A 111 -5.99 -9.02 24.20
C ARG A 111 -4.79 -9.97 24.28
N ASP A 112 -5.03 -11.26 24.17
CA ASP A 112 -3.96 -12.27 24.25
C ASP A 112 -2.97 -12.15 23.09
N HIS A 113 -3.47 -11.91 21.88
CA HIS A 113 -2.64 -11.72 20.68
C HIS A 113 -1.82 -10.44 20.79
N TYR A 114 -2.44 -9.35 21.27
CA TYR A 114 -1.74 -8.10 21.55
C TYR A 114 -0.62 -8.33 22.57
N ALA A 115 -0.89 -9.01 23.68
CA ALA A 115 0.08 -9.27 24.74
C ALA A 115 1.30 -10.06 24.24
N GLU A 116 1.08 -11.10 23.44
CA GLU A 116 2.16 -11.87 22.82
C GLU A 116 2.99 -11.02 21.84
N GLN A 117 2.33 -10.21 21.01
CA GLN A 117 3.01 -9.40 20.01
C GLN A 117 3.83 -8.27 20.66
N VAL A 118 3.30 -7.57 21.68
CA VAL A 118 4.05 -6.54 22.38
C VAL A 118 5.19 -7.09 23.23
N ALA A 119 5.08 -8.34 23.71
CA ALA A 119 6.21 -8.99 24.36
C ALA A 119 7.42 -9.16 23.42
N VAL A 120 7.19 -9.23 22.11
CA VAL A 120 8.23 -9.32 21.08
C VAL A 120 8.69 -7.94 20.60
N ASN A 121 7.76 -7.05 20.24
CA ASN A 121 8.09 -5.77 19.62
C ASN A 121 8.29 -4.61 20.63
N GLY A 122 7.77 -4.71 21.86
CA GLY A 122 7.90 -3.66 22.87
C GLY A 122 7.16 -2.34 22.56
N PHE A 123 6.16 -2.35 21.67
CA PHE A 123 5.37 -1.16 21.32
C PHE A 123 4.48 -0.67 22.46
N ASP A 124 4.19 -1.50 23.45
CA ASP A 124 3.53 -1.12 24.70
C ASP A 124 4.28 0.00 25.46
N ARG A 125 5.59 0.14 25.22
CA ARG A 125 6.42 1.23 25.80
C ARG A 125 6.37 2.54 25.00
N LEU A 126 5.90 2.47 23.76
CA LEU A 126 5.85 3.59 22.82
C LEU A 126 4.42 4.10 22.58
N ILE A 127 3.41 3.34 23.03
CA ILE A 127 1.99 3.69 22.98
C ILE A 127 1.56 4.10 24.39
N ASP A 128 1.11 5.34 24.55
CA ASP A 128 0.72 5.87 25.86
C ASP A 128 -0.46 5.10 26.46
N ARG A 129 -1.43 4.69 25.63
CA ARG A 129 -2.57 3.90 26.08
C ARG A 129 -3.23 3.05 24.98
N PRO A 130 -3.40 1.73 25.20
CA PRO A 130 -4.14 0.87 24.27
C PRO A 130 -5.62 0.69 24.64
N TYR A 131 -6.47 0.75 23.61
CA TYR A 131 -7.89 0.39 23.61
C TYR A 131 -8.06 -0.81 22.68
N LEU A 132 -8.10 -2.00 23.28
CA LEU A 132 -8.17 -3.30 22.60
C LEU A 132 -9.62 -3.79 22.53
N GLU A 133 -9.89 -4.76 21.65
CA GLU A 133 -11.22 -5.38 21.52
C GLU A 133 -12.34 -4.35 21.24
N ALA A 134 -11.98 -3.22 20.62
CA ALA A 134 -12.89 -2.13 20.28
C ALA A 134 -13.66 -2.47 18.98
N TRP A 135 -14.65 -3.36 19.09
CA TRP A 135 -15.36 -3.96 17.95
C TRP A 135 -16.02 -2.96 17.00
N ASP A 136 -16.61 -1.88 17.52
CA ASP A 136 -16.99 -0.69 16.75
C ASP A 136 -16.19 0.49 17.29
N LYS A 137 -15.16 0.91 16.55
CA LYS A 137 -14.26 1.96 17.00
C LYS A 137 -14.97 3.32 17.14
N ARG A 138 -16.11 3.53 16.45
CA ARG A 138 -16.92 4.76 16.55
C ARG A 138 -17.56 4.92 17.93
N GLU A 139 -17.88 3.82 18.59
CA GLU A 139 -18.40 3.85 19.97
C GLU A 139 -17.31 4.20 20.99
N TRP A 140 -16.04 3.94 20.65
CA TRP A 140 -14.90 4.15 21.53
C TRP A 140 -14.18 5.48 21.31
N ILE A 141 -14.14 5.98 20.08
CA ILE A 141 -13.27 7.10 19.72
C ILE A 141 -13.55 8.37 20.54
N HIS A 142 -14.82 8.71 20.80
CA HIS A 142 -15.17 9.84 21.66
C HIS A 142 -14.68 9.65 23.10
N ARG A 143 -14.79 8.42 23.63
CA ARG A 143 -14.25 8.08 24.94
C ARG A 143 -12.72 8.20 24.99
N VAL A 144 -12.02 7.79 23.93
CA VAL A 144 -10.56 7.98 23.81
C VAL A 144 -10.21 9.47 23.84
N LEU A 145 -10.95 10.31 23.13
CA LEU A 145 -10.72 11.76 23.12
C LEU A 145 -10.97 12.38 24.50
N GLU A 146 -12.10 12.04 25.13
CA GLU A 146 -12.51 12.59 26.43
C GLU A 146 -11.60 12.15 27.57
N GLU A 147 -11.33 10.84 27.72
CA GLU A 147 -10.54 10.32 28.83
C GLU A 147 -9.09 10.84 28.85
N ASN A 148 -8.56 11.27 27.70
CA ASN A 148 -7.17 11.70 27.57
C ASN A 148 -7.04 13.20 27.23
N GLY A 149 -8.15 13.94 27.17
CA GLY A 149 -8.16 15.37 26.84
C GLY A 149 -7.51 15.65 25.50
N LEU A 150 -7.96 14.97 24.45
CA LEU A 150 -7.46 15.14 23.08
C LEU A 150 -8.33 16.15 22.34
N ASP A 151 -7.74 17.21 21.78
CA ASP A 151 -8.45 18.11 20.87
C ASP A 151 -8.58 17.42 19.50
N PRO A 152 -9.79 17.22 18.96
CA PRO A 152 -9.96 16.58 17.65
C PRO A 152 -9.19 17.27 16.53
N ARG A 153 -9.04 18.59 16.60
CA ARG A 153 -8.34 19.41 15.59
C ARG A 153 -6.82 19.22 15.61
N GLU A 154 -6.27 18.66 16.68
CA GLU A 154 -4.84 18.35 16.85
C GLU A 154 -4.58 16.83 16.81
N THR A 155 -5.59 16.04 16.43
CA THR A 155 -5.56 14.58 16.50
C THR A 155 -5.65 13.95 15.11
N LEU A 156 -4.76 13.00 14.84
CA LEU A 156 -4.75 12.19 13.64
C LEU A 156 -5.09 10.73 13.97
N PHE A 157 -6.00 10.13 13.22
CA PHE A 157 -6.21 8.69 13.21
C PHE A 157 -5.50 8.07 12.00
N ILE A 158 -4.73 7.02 12.21
CA ILE A 158 -4.03 6.26 11.17
C ILE A 158 -4.54 4.82 11.15
N GLY A 159 -4.97 4.36 9.98
CA GLY A 159 -5.48 3.01 9.78
C GLY A 159 -5.38 2.55 8.34
N ASP A 160 -5.54 1.25 8.07
CA ASP A 160 -5.46 0.66 6.73
C ASP A 160 -6.84 0.26 6.17
N MET A 161 -7.92 0.48 6.93
CA MET A 161 -9.26 0.06 6.56
C MET A 161 -10.22 1.25 6.42
N GLU A 162 -11.27 1.08 5.60
CA GLU A 162 -12.35 2.08 5.44
C GLU A 162 -12.96 2.46 6.80
N HIS A 163 -13.09 1.48 7.70
CA HIS A 163 -13.63 1.68 9.03
C HIS A 163 -12.82 2.66 9.90
N ASP A 164 -11.50 2.73 9.70
CA ASP A 164 -10.65 3.69 10.43
C ASP A 164 -10.88 5.12 9.96
N VAL A 165 -11.02 5.28 8.64
CA VAL A 165 -11.35 6.57 8.03
C VAL A 165 -12.75 7.02 8.47
N GLU A 166 -13.73 6.13 8.46
CA GLU A 166 -15.07 6.40 9.00
C GLU A 166 -15.06 6.77 10.48
N THR A 167 -14.26 6.07 11.29
CA THR A 167 -14.09 6.35 12.72
C THR A 167 -13.51 7.74 12.95
N ALA A 168 -12.50 8.10 12.17
CA ALA A 168 -11.89 9.42 12.22
C ALA A 168 -12.89 10.54 11.87
N HIS A 169 -13.66 10.34 10.79
CA HIS A 169 -14.70 11.29 10.38
C HIS A 169 -15.81 11.41 11.40
N HIS A 170 -16.22 10.30 12.02
CA HIS A 170 -17.21 10.29 13.09
C HIS A 170 -16.78 11.16 14.28
N ALA A 171 -15.50 11.10 14.64
CA ALA A 171 -14.94 11.86 15.75
C ALA A 171 -14.53 13.29 15.40
N GLY A 172 -14.55 13.68 14.12
CA GLY A 172 -14.05 14.96 13.66
C GLY A 172 -12.53 15.12 13.79
N VAL A 173 -11.78 14.01 13.80
CA VAL A 173 -10.31 14.01 13.78
C VAL A 173 -9.79 13.88 12.35
N PHE A 174 -8.51 14.20 12.13
CA PHE A 174 -7.89 13.95 10.83
C PHE A 174 -7.75 12.45 10.58
N SER A 175 -7.80 12.04 9.31
CA SER A 175 -7.69 10.65 8.88
C SER A 175 -6.52 10.46 7.91
N CYS A 176 -5.66 9.50 8.20
CA CYS A 176 -4.61 9.04 7.28
C CYS A 176 -4.80 7.55 7.00
N ALA A 177 -5.09 7.20 5.75
CA ALA A 177 -5.11 5.81 5.31
C ALA A 177 -3.69 5.36 4.90
N VAL A 178 -3.26 4.20 5.38
CA VAL A 178 -2.01 3.54 4.94
C VAL A 178 -2.33 2.37 4.00
N LEU A 179 -1.46 2.12 3.00
CA LEU A 179 -1.65 1.05 2.02
C LEU A 179 -0.97 -0.27 2.39
N THR A 180 -0.54 -0.41 3.65
CA THR A 180 0.21 -1.57 4.16
C THR A 180 -0.67 -2.76 4.55
N GLY A 181 -1.99 -2.62 4.59
CA GLY A 181 -2.86 -3.61 5.22
C GLY A 181 -3.83 -4.36 4.31
N TYR A 182 -5.08 -4.46 4.77
CA TYR A 182 -6.14 -5.33 4.28
C TYR A 182 -6.90 -4.73 3.11
N THR A 183 -7.17 -3.42 3.15
CA THR A 183 -8.07 -2.80 2.18
C THR A 183 -7.32 -2.30 0.95
N PRO A 184 -7.73 -2.68 -0.28
CA PRO A 184 -7.17 -2.14 -1.50
C PRO A 184 -7.35 -0.61 -1.60
N SER A 185 -6.37 0.07 -2.20
CA SER A 185 -6.33 1.53 -2.31
C SER A 185 -7.58 2.16 -2.96
N GLY A 186 -8.22 1.46 -3.91
CA GLY A 186 -9.47 1.90 -4.54
C GLY A 186 -10.60 2.16 -3.53
N LYS A 187 -10.82 1.21 -2.61
CA LYS A 187 -11.87 1.33 -1.58
C LYS A 187 -11.52 2.39 -0.53
N LEU A 188 -10.25 2.47 -0.13
CA LEU A 188 -9.78 3.52 0.81
C LEU A 188 -9.97 4.94 0.27
N ARG A 189 -10.00 5.14 -1.05
CA ARG A 189 -10.30 6.46 -1.64
C ARG A 189 -11.77 6.83 -1.51
N GLU A 190 -12.66 5.86 -1.61
CA GLU A 190 -14.11 6.07 -1.53
C GLU A 190 -14.52 6.58 -0.15
N SER A 191 -13.80 6.16 0.91
CA SER A 191 -13.99 6.67 2.27
C SER A 191 -13.46 8.09 2.50
N ARG A 192 -12.77 8.70 1.52
CA ARG A 192 -12.28 10.09 1.50
C ARG A 192 -11.40 10.50 2.70
N PRO A 193 -10.30 9.80 2.99
CA PRO A 193 -9.39 10.22 4.05
C PRO A 193 -8.72 11.55 3.74
N HIS A 194 -8.24 12.26 4.78
CA HIS A 194 -7.49 13.50 4.61
C HIS A 194 -6.14 13.26 3.92
N LEU A 195 -5.50 12.12 4.22
CA LEU A 195 -4.26 11.66 3.61
C LEU A 195 -4.33 10.17 3.23
N ILE A 196 -3.65 9.80 2.15
CA ILE A 196 -3.36 8.41 1.78
C ILE A 196 -1.86 8.31 1.53
N VAL A 197 -1.20 7.35 2.19
CA VAL A 197 0.25 7.11 2.08
C VAL A 197 0.54 5.63 1.87
N GLU A 198 1.66 5.32 1.19
CA GLU A 198 2.14 3.95 0.97
C GLU A 198 2.45 3.27 2.31
N HIS A 199 3.12 3.98 3.22
CA HIS A 199 3.55 3.48 4.54
C HIS A 199 3.87 4.64 5.50
N LEU A 200 4.09 4.34 6.78
CA LEU A 200 4.38 5.35 7.81
C LEU A 200 5.63 6.20 7.55
N GLY A 201 6.65 5.66 6.87
CA GLY A 201 7.83 6.44 6.46
C GLY A 201 7.50 7.60 5.50
N GLU A 202 6.49 7.41 4.64
CA GLU A 202 6.02 8.48 3.77
C GLU A 202 5.26 9.55 4.56
N LEU A 203 4.36 9.12 5.46
CA LEU A 203 3.68 10.05 6.36
C LEU A 203 4.66 10.88 7.18
N GLN A 204 5.70 10.26 7.73
CA GLN A 204 6.77 10.95 8.45
C GLN A 204 7.40 12.06 7.59
N SER A 205 7.72 11.75 6.34
CA SER A 205 8.30 12.71 5.40
C SER A 205 7.36 13.89 5.10
N ILE A 206 6.05 13.64 5.02
CA ILE A 206 5.04 14.69 4.86
C ILE A 206 5.00 15.57 6.12
N LEU A 207 4.89 14.96 7.30
CA LEU A 207 4.80 15.67 8.58
C LEU A 207 6.06 16.51 8.86
N ASP A 208 7.25 16.00 8.57
CA ASP A 208 8.49 16.77 8.74
C ASP A 208 8.54 18.00 7.82
N ARG A 209 8.03 17.89 6.59
CA ARG A 209 7.97 19.00 5.64
C ARG A 209 6.92 20.05 6.01
N THR A 210 5.79 19.64 6.57
CA THR A 210 4.70 20.54 6.94
C THR A 210 4.83 21.08 8.37
N GLY A 211 5.87 20.67 9.12
CA GLY A 211 5.97 21.01 10.54
C GLY A 211 4.83 20.42 11.36
N TYR A 212 4.39 19.21 11.01
CA TYR A 212 3.28 18.47 11.63
C TYR A 212 1.89 19.13 11.47
N GLU A 213 1.74 20.06 10.53
CA GLU A 213 0.43 20.51 10.08
C GLU A 213 -0.19 19.48 9.12
N ILE A 214 -1.47 19.14 9.31
CA ILE A 214 -2.20 18.30 8.34
C ILE A 214 -2.56 19.14 7.12
N PRO A 215 -2.16 18.72 5.92
CA PRO A 215 -2.56 19.38 4.68
C PRO A 215 -4.07 19.38 4.48
N ALA A 216 -4.59 20.42 3.83
CA ALA A 216 -5.98 20.43 3.39
C ALA A 216 -6.26 19.21 2.47
N PRO A 217 -7.47 18.62 2.49
CA PRO A 217 -7.84 17.54 1.58
C PRO A 217 -7.58 17.93 0.11
N GLY A 218 -6.86 17.09 -0.63
CA GLY A 218 -6.46 17.36 -2.02
C GLY A 218 -5.30 18.35 -2.19
N ALA A 219 -4.69 18.82 -1.10
CA ALA A 219 -3.45 19.59 -1.19
C ALA A 219 -2.31 18.65 -1.63
N VAL A 220 -1.78 18.87 -2.84
CA VAL A 220 -0.54 18.23 -3.29
C VAL A 220 0.59 18.78 -2.43
N THR A 221 1.05 17.98 -1.46
CA THR A 221 2.02 18.47 -0.47
C THR A 221 3.46 18.29 -0.87
N GLY A 222 3.74 17.66 -2.02
CA GLY A 222 5.09 17.38 -2.49
C GLY A 222 5.53 18.23 -3.68
N LEU A 223 6.84 18.23 -3.92
CA LEU A 223 7.40 18.63 -5.20
C LEU A 223 7.03 17.58 -6.26
N PRO A 224 7.06 17.93 -7.56
CA PRO A 224 6.98 16.95 -8.63
C PRO A 224 8.03 15.85 -8.40
N VAL A 225 7.61 14.59 -8.52
CA VAL A 225 8.48 13.43 -8.30
C VAL A 225 9.04 12.99 -9.64
N ALA A 226 10.36 13.00 -9.78
CA ALA A 226 11.02 12.50 -10.97
C ALA A 226 11.06 10.96 -10.94
N THR A 227 10.64 10.34 -12.03
CA THR A 227 10.57 8.88 -12.18
C THR A 227 11.19 8.46 -13.51
N VAL A 228 11.62 7.20 -13.58
CA VAL A 228 12.15 6.58 -14.78
C VAL A 228 11.34 5.34 -15.14
N GLY A 229 11.24 5.03 -16.43
CA GLY A 229 10.67 3.78 -16.92
C GLY A 229 11.22 3.43 -18.30
N ALA A 230 11.19 2.15 -18.65
CA ALA A 230 11.69 1.71 -19.95
C ALA A 230 10.81 0.69 -20.66
N LEU A 231 10.72 0.82 -21.98
CA LEU A 231 10.39 -0.30 -22.86
C LEU A 231 11.63 -1.17 -23.03
N ILE A 232 11.58 -2.36 -22.40
CA ILE A 232 12.65 -3.36 -22.49
C ILE A 232 12.37 -4.25 -23.70
N PHE A 233 13.33 -4.38 -24.60
CA PHE A 233 13.29 -5.29 -25.73
C PHE A 233 14.03 -6.60 -25.45
N ASN A 234 13.47 -7.73 -25.89
CA ASN A 234 14.19 -9.00 -25.97
C ASN A 234 14.89 -9.16 -27.34
N ASP A 235 15.58 -10.28 -27.55
CA ASP A 235 16.27 -10.57 -28.82
C ASP A 235 15.29 -10.80 -29.99
N GLU A 236 14.02 -11.10 -29.70
CA GLU A 236 12.93 -11.27 -30.68
C GLU A 236 12.22 -9.94 -31.03
N GLN A 237 12.74 -8.81 -30.57
CA GLN A 237 12.17 -7.46 -30.75
C GLN A 237 10.78 -7.28 -30.10
N GLU A 238 10.44 -8.12 -29.13
CA GLU A 238 9.26 -7.96 -28.31
C GLU A 238 9.55 -7.06 -27.10
N VAL A 239 8.52 -6.33 -26.64
CA VAL A 239 8.58 -5.49 -25.46
C VAL A 239 8.02 -6.19 -24.23
N LEU A 240 8.64 -5.97 -23.08
CA LEU A 240 8.13 -6.43 -21.80
C LEU A 240 6.99 -5.53 -21.32
N MET A 241 5.82 -6.13 -21.14
CA MET A 241 4.65 -5.50 -20.55
C MET A 241 4.39 -6.12 -19.18
N VAL A 242 4.14 -5.29 -18.17
CA VAL A 242 3.82 -5.72 -16.80
C VAL A 242 2.45 -5.20 -16.37
N ARG A 243 1.69 -6.03 -15.64
CA ARG A 243 0.39 -5.65 -15.07
C ARG A 243 0.52 -5.44 -13.57
N THR A 244 0.12 -4.27 -13.07
CA THR A 244 0.31 -3.91 -11.65
C THR A 244 -0.89 -3.19 -11.04
N HIS A 245 -1.07 -3.39 -9.73
CA HIS A 245 -2.05 -2.69 -8.91
C HIS A 245 -1.76 -1.19 -8.78
N LYS A 246 -0.50 -0.75 -8.93
CA LYS A 246 -0.10 0.67 -8.83
C LYS A 246 -0.81 1.55 -9.86
N TRP A 247 -1.12 0.97 -11.03
CA TRP A 247 -1.77 1.63 -12.17
C TRP A 247 -3.20 1.17 -12.38
N SER A 248 -3.95 0.90 -11.31
CA SER A 248 -5.36 0.47 -11.41
C SER A 248 -5.55 -0.81 -12.25
N ASN A 249 -4.62 -1.78 -12.12
CA ASN A 249 -4.60 -3.05 -12.86
C ASN A 249 -4.41 -2.93 -14.38
N LEU A 250 -3.94 -1.77 -14.86
CA LEU A 250 -3.56 -1.56 -16.25
C LEU A 250 -2.18 -2.17 -16.55
N TRP A 251 -1.93 -2.41 -17.83
CA TRP A 251 -0.62 -2.80 -18.33
C TRP A 251 0.27 -1.56 -18.48
N GLY A 252 1.55 -1.72 -18.17
CA GLY A 252 2.53 -0.66 -18.30
C GLY A 252 3.94 -1.20 -18.45
N ILE A 253 4.90 -0.29 -18.29
CA ILE A 253 6.32 -0.60 -18.27
C ILE A 253 6.87 -0.59 -16.82
N PRO A 254 7.92 -1.38 -16.55
CA PRO A 254 8.63 -1.33 -15.28
C PRO A 254 9.37 0.01 -15.09
N GLY A 255 9.50 0.43 -13.84
CA GLY A 255 10.17 1.68 -13.48
C GLY A 255 9.75 2.26 -12.13
N GLY A 256 10.47 3.27 -11.67
CA GLY A 256 10.25 3.83 -10.35
C GLY A 256 10.85 5.20 -10.10
N LYS A 257 10.95 5.56 -8.82
CA LYS A 257 11.32 6.91 -8.35
C LYS A 257 12.84 7.07 -8.39
N ILE A 258 13.32 8.24 -8.84
CA ILE A 258 14.73 8.60 -8.71
C ILE A 258 15.00 9.00 -7.26
N LYS A 259 15.93 8.32 -6.61
CA LYS A 259 16.39 8.62 -5.24
C LYS A 259 17.33 9.83 -5.23
N LEU A 260 17.41 10.51 -4.09
CA LEU A 260 18.37 11.60 -3.93
C LEU A 260 19.80 11.06 -4.04
N GLY A 261 20.60 11.66 -4.92
CA GLY A 261 22.01 11.33 -5.10
C GLY A 261 22.32 10.26 -6.16
N GLU A 262 21.32 9.73 -6.89
CA GLU A 262 21.54 8.84 -8.03
C GLU A 262 21.22 9.52 -9.37
N THR A 263 21.82 9.03 -10.47
CA THR A 263 21.48 9.47 -11.83
C THR A 263 20.20 8.78 -12.31
N ALA A 264 19.51 9.36 -13.29
CA ALA A 264 18.30 8.76 -13.86
C ALA A 264 18.56 7.35 -14.43
N GLU A 265 19.67 7.14 -15.15
CA GLU A 265 20.03 5.81 -15.67
C GLU A 265 20.39 4.82 -14.56
N ALA A 266 21.05 5.26 -13.49
CA ALA A 266 21.33 4.40 -12.34
C ALA A 266 20.03 3.98 -11.64
N ALA A 267 19.09 4.92 -11.46
CA ALA A 267 17.76 4.62 -10.96
C ALA A 267 17.04 3.62 -11.86
N LEU A 268 17.11 3.81 -13.19
CA LEU A 268 16.45 2.92 -14.15
C LEU A 268 16.99 1.50 -14.03
N CYS A 269 18.30 1.31 -14.08
CA CYS A 269 18.91 -0.02 -13.92
C CYS A 269 18.52 -0.70 -12.59
N ARG A 270 18.49 0.07 -11.50
CA ARG A 270 18.09 -0.43 -10.18
C ARG A 270 16.63 -0.89 -10.16
N GLU A 271 15.70 -0.03 -10.59
CA GLU A 271 14.27 -0.34 -10.61
C GLU A 271 13.96 -1.53 -11.52
N LEU A 272 14.55 -1.59 -12.72
CA LEU A 272 14.33 -2.73 -13.64
C LEU A 272 14.85 -4.04 -13.04
N ALA A 273 16.00 -4.02 -12.37
CA ALA A 273 16.52 -5.20 -11.69
C ALA A 273 15.64 -5.62 -10.49
N GLU A 274 15.14 -4.65 -9.70
CA GLU A 274 14.26 -4.88 -8.55
C GLU A 274 12.88 -5.44 -8.97
N GLU A 275 12.29 -4.91 -10.04
CA GLU A 275 10.93 -5.28 -10.48
C GLU A 275 10.88 -6.51 -11.39
N THR A 276 11.92 -6.75 -12.20
CA THR A 276 11.90 -7.79 -13.25
C THR A 276 13.04 -8.81 -13.15
N GLY A 277 14.05 -8.54 -12.32
CA GLY A 277 15.27 -9.34 -12.26
C GLY A 277 16.19 -9.19 -13.48
N LEU A 278 15.85 -8.34 -14.45
CA LEU A 278 16.61 -8.17 -15.68
C LEU A 278 17.77 -7.18 -15.49
N ALA A 279 18.94 -7.57 -16.00
CA ALA A 279 19.99 -6.62 -16.35
C ALA A 279 19.72 -6.09 -17.76
N VAL A 280 19.97 -4.81 -17.99
CA VAL A 280 19.71 -4.16 -19.28
C VAL A 280 20.95 -3.48 -19.85
N GLU A 281 20.93 -3.27 -21.17
CA GLU A 281 21.94 -2.54 -21.92
C GLU A 281 21.31 -1.70 -23.03
N GLU A 282 22.13 -0.94 -23.75
CA GLU A 282 21.67 -0.08 -24.86
C GLU A 282 20.56 0.89 -24.45
N ILE A 283 20.68 1.49 -23.26
CA ILE A 283 19.71 2.45 -22.73
C ILE A 283 19.70 3.71 -23.61
N ARG A 284 18.51 4.10 -24.08
CA ARG A 284 18.30 5.30 -24.90
C ARG A 284 17.14 6.10 -24.35
N PHE A 285 17.37 7.38 -24.14
CA PHE A 285 16.31 8.32 -23.77
C PHE A 285 15.35 8.54 -24.95
N VAL A 286 14.05 8.55 -24.68
CA VAL A 286 13.00 8.78 -25.68
C VAL A 286 12.34 10.13 -25.47
N LEU A 287 11.69 10.33 -24.33
CA LEU A 287 10.89 11.52 -24.05
C LEU A 287 10.63 11.73 -22.55
N VAL A 288 10.22 12.95 -22.19
CA VAL A 288 9.67 13.27 -20.86
C VAL A 288 8.14 13.38 -20.97
N GLN A 289 7.42 12.87 -19.97
CA GLN A 289 5.98 13.08 -19.83
C GLN A 289 5.64 13.67 -18.46
N ASP A 290 4.69 14.59 -18.44
CA ASP A 290 4.08 15.10 -17.22
C ASP A 290 2.81 14.30 -16.89
N CYS A 291 2.78 13.73 -15.70
CA CYS A 291 1.62 13.04 -15.15
C CYS A 291 1.09 13.83 -13.96
N ILE A 292 0.18 14.76 -14.24
CA ILE A 292 -0.37 15.68 -13.24
C ILE A 292 -1.78 15.23 -12.85
N ARG A 293 -1.94 14.81 -11.59
CA ARG A 293 -3.24 14.42 -10.99
C ARG A 293 -3.99 13.36 -11.82
N SER A 294 -3.26 12.44 -12.44
CA SER A 294 -3.88 11.35 -13.21
C SER A 294 -4.69 10.45 -12.28
N LYS A 295 -5.89 10.09 -12.72
CA LYS A 295 -6.81 9.19 -11.99
C LYS A 295 -6.32 7.74 -11.99
N GLU A 296 -5.34 7.40 -12.84
CA GLU A 296 -4.78 6.06 -12.98
C GLU A 296 -3.87 5.67 -11.80
N PHE A 297 -3.33 6.67 -11.07
CA PHE A 297 -2.55 6.45 -9.85
C PHE A 297 -3.45 6.26 -8.63
N TYR A 298 -2.93 5.65 -7.55
CA TYR A 298 -3.60 5.51 -6.26
C TYR A 298 -3.65 6.81 -5.41
N ARG A 299 -3.04 7.92 -5.85
CA ARG A 299 -3.22 9.26 -5.24
C ARG A 299 -3.11 10.38 -6.27
N GLU A 300 -3.53 11.57 -5.89
CA GLU A 300 -3.15 12.77 -6.64
C GLU A 300 -1.64 12.98 -6.52
N ALA A 301 -0.93 12.86 -7.63
CA ALA A 301 0.50 13.02 -7.72
C ALA A 301 0.88 13.85 -8.95
N HIS A 302 2.07 14.44 -8.92
CA HIS A 302 2.70 15.04 -10.08
C HIS A 302 4.00 14.28 -10.34
N PHE A 303 4.03 13.48 -11.39
CA PHE A 303 5.22 12.77 -11.83
C PHE A 303 5.82 13.40 -13.09
N VAL A 304 7.14 13.49 -13.12
CA VAL A 304 7.93 13.81 -14.32
C VAL A 304 8.60 12.52 -14.76
N LEU A 305 8.07 11.89 -15.81
CA LEU A 305 8.46 10.56 -16.27
C LEU A 305 9.52 10.67 -17.37
N LEU A 306 10.76 10.32 -17.04
CA LEU A 306 11.83 10.15 -18.01
C LEU A 306 11.71 8.74 -18.59
N ASN A 307 11.36 8.65 -19.88
CA ASN A 307 11.11 7.36 -20.52
C ASN A 307 12.24 6.97 -21.45
N TYR A 308 12.60 5.69 -21.41
CA TYR A 308 13.72 5.11 -22.13
C TYR A 308 13.28 3.89 -22.96
N THR A 309 14.13 3.47 -23.89
CA THR A 309 14.19 2.09 -24.37
C THR A 309 15.49 1.45 -23.88
N CYS A 310 15.50 0.13 -23.75
CA CYS A 310 16.71 -0.65 -23.47
C CYS A 310 16.54 -2.09 -23.96
N ARG A 311 17.64 -2.85 -24.02
CA ARG A 311 17.64 -4.28 -24.36
C ARG A 311 17.94 -5.12 -23.13
N ALA A 312 17.21 -6.23 -22.94
CA ALA A 312 17.51 -7.20 -21.90
C ALA A 312 18.85 -7.90 -22.19
N ARG A 313 19.70 -8.03 -21.17
CA ARG A 313 21.00 -8.70 -21.31
C ARG A 313 20.85 -10.21 -21.14
N GLY A 314 21.00 -10.93 -22.24
CA GLY A 314 21.02 -12.40 -22.26
C GLY A 314 19.68 -13.04 -21.87
N ALA A 315 19.67 -14.36 -21.74
CA ALA A 315 18.47 -15.15 -21.50
C ALA A 315 18.03 -15.20 -20.01
N THR A 316 18.23 -14.13 -19.24
CA THR A 316 17.80 -14.10 -17.82
C THR A 316 16.26 -14.13 -17.77
N PRO A 317 15.65 -15.12 -17.08
CA PRO A 317 14.21 -15.19 -16.98
C PRO A 317 13.66 -14.03 -16.14
N VAL A 318 12.55 -13.45 -16.59
CA VAL A 318 11.83 -12.42 -15.84
C VAL A 318 11.36 -12.99 -14.51
N ARG A 319 11.68 -12.29 -13.42
CA ARG A 319 11.20 -12.59 -12.06
C ARG A 319 10.53 -11.35 -11.52
N LEU A 320 9.20 -11.37 -11.55
CA LEU A 320 8.41 -10.28 -10.99
C LEU A 320 8.53 -10.25 -9.46
N ASN A 321 8.59 -9.03 -8.92
CA ASN A 321 8.41 -8.80 -7.49
C ASN A 321 6.91 -8.83 -7.11
N GLU A 322 6.61 -8.54 -5.85
CA GLU A 322 5.23 -8.54 -5.33
C GLU A 322 4.33 -7.44 -5.92
N GLU A 323 4.90 -6.49 -6.67
CA GLU A 323 4.18 -5.33 -7.20
C GLU A 323 3.53 -5.61 -8.56
N ALA A 324 3.98 -6.64 -9.27
CA ALA A 324 3.48 -7.03 -10.58
C ALA A 324 2.79 -8.40 -10.53
N GLN A 325 1.62 -8.49 -11.16
CA GLN A 325 0.78 -9.69 -11.16
C GLN A 325 1.14 -10.66 -12.30
N GLU A 326 1.46 -10.10 -13.47
CA GLU A 326 1.65 -10.83 -14.71
C GLU A 326 2.61 -10.03 -15.61
N PHE A 327 3.38 -10.74 -16.43
CA PHE A 327 4.16 -10.13 -17.51
C PHE A 327 3.89 -10.82 -18.85
N ARG A 328 4.11 -10.09 -19.93
CA ARG A 328 4.08 -10.61 -21.31
C ARG A 328 5.19 -9.99 -22.14
N TRP A 329 5.82 -10.80 -22.98
CA TRP A 329 6.57 -10.32 -24.12
C TRP A 329 5.62 -10.24 -25.31
N LEU A 330 5.58 -9.09 -25.98
CA LEU A 330 4.71 -8.87 -27.13
C LEU A 330 5.42 -7.99 -28.17
N PRO A 331 5.18 -8.19 -29.46
CA PRO A 331 5.51 -7.17 -30.46
C PRO A 331 4.93 -5.81 -30.06
N PRO A 332 5.63 -4.68 -30.28
CA PRO A 332 5.17 -3.36 -29.85
C PRO A 332 3.76 -3.00 -30.35
N GLU A 333 3.42 -3.40 -31.57
CA GLU A 333 2.09 -3.18 -32.17
C GLU A 333 1.01 -4.00 -31.45
N ALA A 334 1.32 -5.23 -31.03
CA ALA A 334 0.41 -6.06 -30.26
C ALA A 334 0.22 -5.51 -28.84
N ALA A 335 1.27 -4.95 -28.23
CA ALA A 335 1.20 -4.33 -26.91
C ALA A 335 0.20 -3.15 -26.86
N LEU A 336 0.05 -2.38 -27.94
CA LEU A 336 -0.94 -1.28 -28.03
C LEU A 336 -2.40 -1.73 -27.86
N SER A 337 -2.68 -3.01 -28.10
CA SER A 337 -4.02 -3.61 -27.95
C SER A 337 -4.35 -3.98 -26.50
N LEU A 338 -3.38 -3.93 -25.57
CA LEU A 338 -3.62 -4.12 -24.15
C LEU A 338 -4.35 -2.90 -23.53
N PRO A 339 -5.04 -3.09 -22.38
CA PRO A 339 -5.51 -1.97 -21.58
C PRO A 339 -4.32 -1.32 -20.87
N LEU A 340 -3.60 -0.47 -21.62
CA LEU A 340 -2.42 0.26 -21.17
C LEU A 340 -2.78 1.47 -20.30
N ASN A 341 -1.90 1.81 -19.34
CA ASN A 341 -1.90 3.15 -18.75
C ASN A 341 -1.52 4.21 -19.80
N HIS A 342 -1.98 5.44 -19.59
CA HIS A 342 -1.80 6.51 -20.56
C HIS A 342 -0.31 6.78 -20.90
N PRO A 343 0.63 6.85 -19.93
CA PRO A 343 2.03 7.13 -20.24
C PRO A 343 2.71 6.05 -21.09
N THR A 344 2.37 4.77 -20.86
CA THR A 344 2.97 3.66 -21.62
C THR A 344 2.49 3.67 -23.07
N ARG A 345 1.22 4.01 -23.31
CA ARG A 345 0.68 4.15 -24.67
C ARG A 345 1.44 5.22 -25.46
N ILE A 346 1.63 6.41 -24.86
CA ILE A 346 2.39 7.51 -25.50
C ILE A 346 3.82 7.07 -25.82
N LEU A 347 4.49 6.38 -24.90
CA LEU A 347 5.85 5.90 -25.12
C LEU A 347 5.94 4.89 -26.27
N LEU A 348 5.03 3.90 -26.31
CA LEU A 348 4.97 2.92 -27.40
C LEU A 348 4.74 3.58 -28.75
N GLU A 349 3.78 4.51 -28.83
CA GLU A 349 3.49 5.26 -30.06
C GLU A 349 4.70 6.08 -30.52
N ALA A 350 5.43 6.72 -29.60
CA ALA A 350 6.64 7.47 -29.93
C ALA A 350 7.77 6.57 -30.47
N VAL A 351 7.98 5.40 -29.85
CA VAL A 351 9.00 4.44 -30.31
C VAL A 351 8.65 3.89 -31.69
N LEU A 352 7.39 3.51 -31.92
CA LEU A 352 6.90 3.04 -33.22
C LEU A 352 7.05 4.11 -34.30
N ALA A 353 6.74 5.37 -34.01
CA ALA A 353 6.89 6.48 -34.96
C ALA A 353 8.37 6.77 -35.31
N SER A 354 9.31 6.43 -34.43
CA SER A 354 10.74 6.66 -34.62
C SER A 354 11.47 5.51 -35.33
N THR A 355 10.80 4.38 -35.56
CA THR A 355 11.39 3.22 -36.24
C THR A 355 11.22 3.38 -37.77
N PRO A 356 12.29 3.48 -38.57
CA PRO A 356 12.16 3.61 -40.01
C PRO A 356 11.46 2.38 -40.61
N ALA A 357 10.49 2.60 -41.50
CA ALA A 357 9.81 1.52 -42.20
C ALA A 357 10.83 0.59 -42.88
N PRO A 358 10.65 -0.74 -42.84
CA PRO A 358 11.58 -1.67 -43.47
C PRO A 358 11.65 -1.34 -44.97
N ALA A 359 12.87 -1.03 -45.44
CA ALA A 359 13.14 -0.82 -46.85
C ALA A 359 12.64 -2.05 -47.63
N HIS A 360 11.58 -1.87 -48.41
CA HIS A 360 11.11 -2.90 -49.33
C HIS A 360 12.19 -3.06 -50.41
N GLY A 361 12.99 -4.12 -50.28
CA GLY A 361 13.94 -4.59 -51.29
C GLY A 361 13.27 -5.46 -52.34
#